data_AF-A0A659UQU9-F1
#
_entry.id   AF-A0A659UQU9-F1
#
_cell.length_a   1.000
_cell.length_b   1.000
_cell.length_c   1.000
_cell.angle_alpha   90.00
_cell.angle_beta   90.00
_cell.angle_gamma   90.00
#
_symmetry.space_group_name_H-M   'P 1'
#
loop_
_entity.id
_entity.type
_entity.pdbx_description
1 polymer ?
#
loop_
_entity_poly.entity_id
_entity_poly.type
_entity_poly.pdbx_seq_one_letter_code
_entity_poly.pdbx_strand_id
1 'polypeptide(L)' 'MIRTSLAVLVIDENRIRASIIEAGLREAGQQRVTVIHDVSGIAR' A
#
# COMPACT_ATOMS: atom_id res chain seq x y z
N MET A 1 0.55 18.05 18.77
CA MET A 1 1.54 17.28 18.00
C MET A 1 1.03 17.14 16.57
N ILE A 2 1.68 17.76 15.58
CA ILE A 2 1.25 17.61 14.18
C ILE A 2 1.80 16.27 13.68
N ARG A 3 0.94 15.25 13.62
CA ARG A 3 1.29 13.98 12.95
C ARG A 3 1.21 14.24 11.46
N THR A 4 2.36 14.41 10.80
CA THR A 4 2.43 14.40 9.34
C THR A 4 1.85 13.08 8.85
N SER A 5 0.79 13.13 8.04
CA SER A 5 0.16 11.93 7.51
C SER A 5 1.16 11.17 6.63
N LEU A 6 1.68 10.05 7.13
CA LEU A 6 2.59 9.17 6.39
C LEU A 6 1.86 8.67 5.13
N ALA A 7 2.48 8.83 3.97
CA ALA A 7 2.06 8.12 2.76
C ALA A 7 2.71 6.74 2.74
N VAL A 8 1.92 5.72 2.43
CA VAL A 8 2.37 4.34 2.28
C VAL A 8 2.12 3.91 0.84
N LEU A 9 3.17 3.41 0.18
CA LEU A 9 3.12 2.81 -1.15
C LEU A 9 3.35 1.30 -1.02
N VAL A 10 2.40 0.51 -1.49
CA VAL A 10 2.50 -0.96 -1.55
C VAL A 10 2.70 -1.35 -3.01
N ILE A 11 3.80 -2.03 -3.31
CA ILE A 11 4.10 -2.58 -4.64
C ILE A 11 4.11 -4.09 -4.51
N ASP A 12 3.17 -4.75 -5.17
CA ASP A 12 3.01 -6.19 -5.06
C ASP A 12 2.27 -6.77 -6.26
N GLU A 13 2.95 -7.59 -7.07
CA GLU A 13 2.37 -8.28 -8.23
C GLU A 13 1.20 -9.22 -7.86
N ASN A 14 1.16 -9.71 -6.61
CA ASN A 14 0.08 -10.56 -6.15
C ASN A 14 -1.08 -9.68 -5.67
N ARG A 15 -2.09 -9.56 -6.53
CA ARG A 15 -3.29 -8.74 -6.27
C ARG A 15 -4.03 -9.11 -4.98
N ILE A 16 -4.06 -10.39 -4.60
CA ILE A 16 -4.73 -10.83 -3.36
C ILE A 16 -3.95 -10.31 -2.14
N ARG A 17 -2.63 -10.54 -2.11
CA ARG A 17 -1.77 -10.09 -1.01
C ARG A 17 -1.79 -8.56 -0.89
N ALA A 18 -1.68 -7.86 -2.02
CA ALA A 18 -1.80 -6.39 -2.08
C ALA A 18 -3.10 -5.88 -1.43
N SER A 19 -4.24 -6.54 -1.72
CA SER A 19 -5.55 -6.17 -1.15
C SER A 19 -5.65 -6.40 0.36
N ILE A 20 -5.03 -7.48 0.87
CA ILE A 20 -5.01 -7.78 2.31
C ILE A 20 -4.18 -6.73 3.05
N ILE A 21 -3.03 -6.35 2.48
CA ILE A 21 -2.16 -5.31 3.06
C ILE A 21 -2.87 -3.95 3.07
N GLU A 22 -3.55 -3.58 1.98
CA GLU A 22 -4.31 -2.32 1.93
C GLU A 22 -5.39 -2.26 3.01
N ALA A 23 -6.19 -3.33 3.13
CA ALA A 23 -7.25 -3.41 4.12
C ALA A 23 -6.68 -3.24 5.55
N GLY A 24 -5.63 -3.99 5.89
CA GLY A 24 -5.00 -3.89 7.21
C GLY A 24 -4.41 -2.50 7.50
N LEU A 25 -3.80 -1.84 6.50
CA LEU A 25 -3.30 -0.48 6.65
C LEU A 25 -4.44 0.52 6.87
N ARG A 26 -5.55 0.39 6.15
CA ARG A 26 -6.72 1.28 6.33
C ARG A 26 -7.37 1.06 7.70
N GLU A 27 -7.51 -0.19 8.14
CA GLU A 27 -8.01 -0.55 9.48
C GLU A 27 -7.13 0.01 10.60
N ALA A 28 -5.81 0.07 10.40
CA ALA A 28 -4.87 0.68 11.32
C ALA A 28 -4.89 2.24 11.34
N GLY A 29 -5.71 2.85 10.48
CA GLY A 29 -5.93 4.30 10.44
C GLY A 29 -5.03 5.06 9.44
N GLN A 30 -4.31 4.35 8.56
CA GLN A 30 -3.52 4.98 7.50
C GLN A 30 -4.45 5.47 6.40
N GLN A 31 -4.55 6.79 6.25
CA GLN A 31 -5.46 7.40 5.29
C GLN A 31 -4.85 7.53 3.87
N ARG A 32 -3.52 7.53 3.77
CA ARG A 32 -2.80 7.76 2.52
C ARG A 32 -2.08 6.48 2.08
N VAL A 33 -2.85 5.53 1.56
CA VAL A 33 -2.35 4.25 1.02
C VAL A 33 -2.55 4.23 -0.49
N THR A 34 -1.48 3.91 -1.22
CA THR A 34 -1.51 3.68 -2.67
C THR A 34 -0.97 2.28 -2.95
N VAL A 35 -1.67 1.53 -3.79
CA VAL A 35 -1.32 0.14 -4.12
C VAL A 35 -1.08 0.04 -5.62
N ILE A 36 0.07 -0.50 -6.00
CA ILE A 36 0.42 -0.81 -7.38
C ILE A 36 0.62 -2.32 -7.46
N HIS A 37 -0.22 -2.97 -8.26
CA HIS A 37 -0.14 -4.41 -8.50
C HIS A 37 0.24 -4.78 -9.93
N ASP A 38 0.24 -3.81 -10.85
CA ASP A 38 0.83 -3.98 -12.18
C ASP A 38 2.27 -3.48 -12.13
N VAL A 39 3.17 -4.43 -11.96
CA VAL A 39 4.61 -4.20 -11.79
C VAL A 39 5.33 -4.82 -12.99
N SER A 40 4.89 -4.46 -14.20
CA SER A 40 5.53 -4.93 -15.43
C SER A 40 6.94 -4.32 -15.54
N GLY A 41 7.97 -5.13 -15.20
CA GLY A 41 9.37 -4.84 -15.51
C GLY A 41 10.16 -3.97 -14.51
N ILE A 42 9.66 -3.74 -13.30
CA ILE A 42 10.30 -2.83 -12.33
C ILE A 42 11.23 -3.54 -11.31
N ALA A 43 11.17 -4.87 -11.22
CA ALA A 43 12.03 -5.65 -10.34
C ALA A 43 12.64 -6.84 -11.11
N ARG A 44 13.96 -6.79 -11.30
CA ARG A 44 14.81 -7.92 -11.70
C ARG A 44 16.04 -7.96 -10.80
#